data_AF-A0A7W5QLQ7-F1
#
_entry.id   AF-A0A7W5QLQ7-F1
#
_cell.length_a   1.000
_cell.length_b   1.000
_cell.length_c   1.000
_cell.angle_alpha   90.00
_cell.angle_beta   90.00
_cell.angle_gamma   90.00
#
_symmetry.space_group_name_H-M   'P 1'
#
loop_
_entity.id
_entity.type
_entity.pdbx_description
1 polymer ?
#
loop_
_entity_poly.entity_id
_entity_poly.type
_entity_poly.pdbx_seq_one_letter_code
_entity_poly.pdbx_strand_id
1 'polypeptide(L)'
;MRQRLFLAALLWLSGCAQTEEHQRAELIGKIEQSIHLPVGAYPLSAYARVYKFSSQDRVTAFYFVPDVKHDQWFCDGAKKGGRTNGQVALACPPPKGMKADERRWFGDDVYLPDVCDGGCGYIDVEYNVKSGSVISARCHGRA
;
A
#
# COMPACT_ATOMS: atom_id res chain seq x y z
N MET A 1 -46.44 29.28 24.94
CA MET A 1 -45.34 29.21 23.95
C MET A 1 -44.01 29.47 24.64
N ARG A 2 -43.13 28.48 24.77
CA ARG A 2 -41.71 28.67 25.12
C ARG A 2 -40.95 27.39 24.78
N GLN A 3 -40.50 27.29 23.53
CA GLN A 3 -39.59 26.25 23.07
C GLN A 3 -38.27 26.96 22.78
N ARG A 4 -37.34 26.89 23.74
CA ARG A 4 -36.00 27.47 23.60
C ARG A 4 -35.06 26.42 23.01
N LEU A 5 -34.57 26.77 21.82
CA LEU A 5 -33.24 26.48 21.26
C LEU A 5 -32.33 25.56 22.08
N PHE A 6 -32.05 24.37 21.56
CA PHE A 6 -30.81 23.63 21.81
C PHE A 6 -30.49 22.76 20.58
N LEU A 7 -29.91 23.34 19.54
CA LEU A 7 -29.43 22.62 18.35
C LEU A 7 -28.26 23.41 17.72
N ALA A 8 -27.09 23.41 18.38
CA ALA A 8 -25.87 23.97 17.79
C ALA A 8 -24.61 23.44 18.51
N ALA A 9 -24.29 22.15 18.37
CA ALA A 9 -23.02 21.61 18.90
C ALA A 9 -22.57 20.30 18.21
N LEU A 10 -22.63 20.18 16.87
CA LEU A 10 -22.25 18.94 16.18
C LEU A 10 -21.30 19.08 14.97
N LEU A 11 -20.68 20.25 14.73
CA LEU A 11 -19.90 20.48 13.48
C LEU A 11 -18.36 20.50 13.63
N TRP A 12 -17.77 20.07 14.75
CA TRP A 12 -16.33 20.27 15.02
C TRP A 12 -15.43 19.04 14.85
N LEU A 13 -15.95 17.88 14.42
CA LEU A 13 -15.17 16.63 14.37
C LEU A 13 -14.58 16.27 13.00
N SER A 14 -14.84 17.04 11.94
CA SER A 14 -14.47 16.64 10.57
C SER A 14 -13.08 17.10 10.09
N GLY A 15 -12.39 17.98 10.83
CA GLY A 15 -11.16 18.63 10.33
C GLY A 15 -9.88 17.79 10.40
N CYS A 16 -9.76 16.90 11.40
CA CYS A 16 -8.53 16.14 11.60
C CYS A 16 -8.32 15.05 10.54
N ALA A 17 -9.38 14.32 10.18
CA ALA A 17 -9.29 13.22 9.21
C ALA A 17 -8.94 13.72 7.79
N GLN A 18 -9.51 14.85 7.37
CA GLN A 18 -9.24 15.46 6.06
C GLN A 18 -7.77 15.88 5.91
N THR A 19 -7.18 16.38 7.00
CA THR A 19 -5.79 16.86 7.00
C THR A 19 -4.81 15.68 6.87
N GLU A 20 -5.07 14.59 7.58
CA GLU A 20 -4.25 13.38 7.52
C GLU A 20 -4.30 12.70 6.14
N GLU A 21 -5.49 12.62 5.54
CA GLU A 21 -5.67 12.08 4.19
C GLU A 21 -4.91 12.90 3.14
N HIS A 22 -4.97 14.23 3.22
CA HIS A 22 -4.23 15.12 2.33
C HIS A 22 -2.71 14.95 2.47
N GLN A 23 -2.19 14.90 3.70
CA GLN A 23 -0.77 14.67 3.96
C GLN A 23 -0.29 13.33 3.39
N ARG A 24 -1.11 12.27 3.53
CA ARG A 24 -0.82 10.96 2.93
C ARG A 24 -0.80 11.02 1.40
N ALA A 25 -1.75 11.72 0.78
CA ALA A 25 -1.78 11.88 -0.67
C ALA A 25 -0.54 12.61 -1.20
N GLU A 26 -0.09 13.66 -0.52
CA GLU A 26 1.16 14.36 -0.86
C GLU A 26 2.39 13.47 -0.71
N LEU A 27 2.45 12.70 0.38
CA LEU A 27 3.56 11.76 0.63
C LEU A 27 3.61 10.66 -0.43
N ILE A 28 2.46 10.10 -0.81
CA ILE A 28 2.36 9.16 -1.94
C ILE A 28 2.93 9.78 -3.21
N GLY A 29 2.54 11.02 -3.54
CA GLY A 29 3.05 11.72 -4.71
C GLY A 29 4.58 11.85 -4.70
N LYS A 30 5.17 12.20 -3.55
CA LYS A 30 6.64 12.28 -3.39
C LYS A 30 7.32 10.93 -3.59
N ILE A 31 6.77 9.87 -3.00
CA ILE A 31 7.27 8.50 -3.16
C ILE A 31 7.27 8.13 -4.65
N GLU A 32 6.12 8.23 -5.32
CA GLU A 32 5.95 7.85 -6.73
C GLU A 32 6.86 8.65 -7.68
N GLN A 33 7.11 9.93 -7.39
CA GLN A 33 8.04 10.78 -8.15
C GLN A 33 9.51 10.40 -7.96
N SER A 34 9.86 9.85 -6.79
CA SER A 34 11.25 9.49 -6.45
C SER A 34 11.64 8.08 -6.89
N ILE A 35 10.69 7.26 -7.34
CA ILE A 35 10.92 5.87 -7.73
C ILE A 35 11.50 5.80 -9.14
N HIS A 36 12.63 5.11 -9.24
CA HIS A 36 13.08 4.51 -10.49
C HIS A 36 12.59 3.08 -10.52
N LEU A 37 11.69 2.77 -11.44
CA LEU A 37 11.15 1.41 -11.55
C LEU A 37 12.27 0.43 -11.97
N PRO A 38 12.37 -0.73 -11.31
CA PRO A 38 13.31 -1.78 -11.70
C PRO A 38 13.10 -2.26 -13.15
N VAL A 39 14.17 -2.74 -13.78
CA VAL A 39 14.13 -3.25 -15.16
C VAL A 39 13.15 -4.41 -15.25
N GLY A 40 12.27 -4.38 -16.27
CA GLY A 40 11.23 -5.39 -16.47
C GLY A 40 9.90 -5.09 -15.79
N ALA A 41 9.82 -4.02 -15.00
CA ALA A 41 8.57 -3.52 -14.46
C ALA A 41 7.64 -2.97 -15.55
N TYR A 42 6.33 -3.12 -15.34
CA TYR A 42 5.33 -2.39 -16.10
C TYR A 42 5.37 -0.89 -15.74
N PRO A 43 4.70 -0.02 -16.52
CA PRO A 43 4.48 1.36 -16.08
C PRO A 43 3.74 1.41 -14.73
N LEU A 44 4.00 2.45 -13.93
CA LEU A 44 3.41 2.58 -12.59
C LEU A 44 1.87 2.48 -12.59
N SER A 45 1.21 2.94 -13.66
CA SER A 45 -0.25 2.88 -13.84
C SER A 45 -0.81 1.48 -14.04
N ALA A 46 0.02 0.49 -14.36
CA ALA A 46 -0.41 -0.92 -14.44
C ALA A 46 -0.60 -1.55 -13.05
N TYR A 47 -0.01 -0.94 -12.01
CA TYR A 47 -0.06 -1.46 -10.65
C TYR A 47 -1.18 -0.80 -9.84
N ALA A 48 -1.83 -1.60 -9.01
CA ALA A 48 -2.46 -1.14 -7.78
C ALA A 48 -1.37 -0.97 -6.71
N ARG A 49 -1.51 0.03 -5.84
CA ARG A 49 -0.45 0.43 -4.91
C ARG A 49 -1.00 0.61 -3.50
N VAL A 50 -0.37 -0.06 -2.54
CA VAL A 50 -0.70 0.09 -1.12
C VAL A 50 0.50 0.65 -0.37
N TYR A 51 0.23 1.52 0.59
CA TYR A 51 1.25 2.24 1.37
C TYR A 51 0.97 2.06 2.86
N LYS A 52 2.03 1.98 3.66
CA LYS A 52 1.93 2.09 5.12
C LYS A 52 3.21 2.63 5.74
N PHE A 53 3.10 3.14 6.96
CA PHE A 53 4.30 3.33 7.77
C PHE A 53 4.83 1.97 8.26
N SER A 54 6.13 1.75 8.12
CA SER A 54 6.85 0.65 8.79
C SER A 54 7.63 1.13 10.01
N SER A 55 7.90 2.44 10.08
CA SER A 55 8.32 3.17 11.28
C SER A 55 7.99 4.66 11.11
N GLN A 56 8.33 5.50 12.10
CA GLN A 56 8.11 6.96 12.02
C GLN A 56 8.78 7.61 10.79
N ASP A 57 9.91 7.07 10.33
CA ASP A 57 10.70 7.62 9.23
C ASP A 57 10.67 6.74 7.97
N ARG A 58 9.89 5.66 7.96
CA ARG A 58 9.86 4.69 6.87
C ARG A 58 8.45 4.39 6.39
N VAL A 59 8.29 4.45 5.08
CA VAL A 59 7.11 3.94 4.37
C VAL A 59 7.52 2.69 3.61
N THR A 60 6.71 1.65 3.75
CA THR A 60 6.74 0.50 2.85
C THR A 60 5.56 0.62 1.90
N ALA A 61 5.83 0.48 0.61
CA ALA A 61 4.80 0.39 -0.40
C ALA A 61 4.88 -0.96 -1.13
N PHE A 62 3.73 -1.47 -1.54
CA PHE A 62 3.63 -2.72 -2.29
C PHE A 62 2.78 -2.48 -3.54
N TYR A 63 3.40 -2.68 -4.70
CA TYR A 63 2.79 -2.45 -6.00
C TYR A 63 2.51 -3.81 -6.62
N PHE A 64 1.30 -4.05 -7.11
CA PHE A 64 0.92 -5.34 -7.68
C PHE A 64 0.01 -5.15 -8.89
N VAL A 65 0.22 -5.96 -9.93
CA VAL A 65 -0.68 -5.98 -11.09
C VAL A 65 -1.99 -6.64 -10.65
N PRO A 66 -3.14 -5.96 -10.74
CA PRO A 66 -4.43 -6.55 -10.39
C PRO A 66 -4.78 -7.73 -11.29
N ASP A 67 -5.63 -8.62 -10.78
CA ASP A 67 -6.21 -9.74 -11.53
C ASP A 67 -5.20 -10.75 -12.13
N VAL A 68 -3.92 -10.71 -11.71
CA VAL A 68 -2.97 -11.77 -12.01
C VAL A 68 -3.48 -13.07 -11.37
N LYS A 69 -3.67 -14.10 -12.19
CA LYS A 69 -4.06 -15.42 -11.71
C LYS A 69 -2.87 -16.04 -10.98
N HIS A 70 -3.03 -16.23 -9.68
CA HIS A 70 -2.06 -16.97 -8.87
C HIS A 70 -2.40 -18.46 -8.82
N ASP A 71 -1.36 -19.28 -8.71
CA ASP A 71 -1.52 -20.69 -8.43
C ASP A 71 -2.09 -20.87 -7.01
N GLN A 72 -3.27 -21.50 -6.91
CA GLN A 72 -3.94 -21.73 -5.64
C GLN A 72 -3.08 -22.55 -4.68
N TRP A 73 -2.31 -23.52 -5.19
CA TRP A 73 -1.41 -24.34 -4.38
C TRP A 73 -0.31 -23.48 -3.73
N PHE A 74 0.24 -22.53 -4.48
CA PHE A 74 1.23 -21.59 -3.96
C PHE A 74 0.64 -20.71 -2.85
N CYS A 75 -0.55 -20.16 -3.09
CA CYS A 75 -1.23 -19.32 -2.11
C CYS A 75 -1.59 -20.08 -0.82
N ASP A 76 -2.02 -21.34 -0.93
CA ASP A 76 -2.33 -22.17 0.22
C ASP A 76 -1.06 -22.56 1.00
N GLY A 77 0.04 -22.79 0.30
CA GLY A 77 1.37 -23.01 0.90
C GLY A 77 1.86 -21.79 1.67
N ALA A 78 1.76 -20.59 1.09
CA ALA A 78 2.13 -19.34 1.73
C ALA A 78 1.34 -19.10 3.03
N LYS A 79 0.02 -19.35 3.02
CA LYS A 79 -0.86 -19.23 4.20
C LYS A 79 -0.45 -20.16 5.33
N LYS A 80 -0.05 -21.40 5.00
CA LYS A 80 0.38 -22.39 6.01
C LYS A 80 1.71 -22.03 6.67
N GLY A 81 2.55 -21.22 6.02
CA GLY A 81 3.87 -20.85 6.51
C GLY A 81 3.91 -19.78 7.63
N GLY A 82 2.77 -19.31 8.16
CA GLY A 82 2.73 -18.37 9.29
C GLY A 82 3.17 -16.95 8.92
N ARG A 83 3.55 -16.07 9.86
CA ARG A 83 3.77 -14.63 9.57
C ARG A 83 4.92 -14.31 8.60
N THR A 84 5.93 -15.17 8.49
CA THR A 84 7.10 -14.98 7.62
C THR A 84 6.80 -15.30 6.16
N ASN A 85 5.99 -16.32 5.87
CA ASN A 85 5.50 -16.64 4.52
C ASN A 85 4.08 -16.13 4.24
N GLY A 86 3.31 -15.84 5.28
CA GLY A 86 1.92 -15.35 5.24
C GLY A 86 1.83 -13.88 4.88
N GLN A 87 2.95 -13.17 4.91
CA GLN A 87 3.11 -11.91 4.21
C GLN A 87 2.93 -12.10 2.68
N VAL A 88 3.47 -13.19 2.09
CA VAL A 88 3.15 -13.60 0.70
C VAL A 88 1.68 -13.96 0.55
N ALA A 89 1.03 -14.49 1.60
CA ALA A 89 -0.41 -14.80 1.55
C ALA A 89 -1.31 -13.57 1.36
N LEU A 90 -0.86 -12.35 1.71
CA LEU A 90 -1.59 -11.11 1.39
C LEU A 90 -1.52 -10.73 -0.08
N ALA A 91 -0.55 -11.26 -0.83
CA ALA A 91 -0.53 -11.22 -2.28
C ALA A 91 -1.33 -12.38 -2.91
N CYS A 92 -1.96 -13.23 -2.09
CA CYS A 92 -2.50 -14.53 -2.49
C CYS A 92 -3.94 -14.77 -1.97
N PRO A 93 -4.94 -14.08 -2.55
CA PRO A 93 -4.87 -13.15 -3.69
C PRO A 93 -4.44 -11.73 -3.29
N PRO A 94 -4.01 -10.87 -4.24
CA PRO A 94 -3.78 -9.46 -3.95
C PRO A 94 -5.01 -8.82 -3.31
N PRO A 95 -4.88 -7.68 -2.60
CA PRO A 95 -6.00 -6.97 -2.00
C PRO A 95 -7.20 -6.90 -2.95
N LYS A 96 -8.25 -7.68 -2.65
CA LYS A 96 -9.35 -7.93 -3.58
C LYS A 96 -10.06 -6.63 -3.93
N GLY A 97 -10.30 -6.42 -5.22
CA GLY A 97 -11.10 -5.31 -5.72
C GLY A 97 -10.36 -4.00 -5.92
N MET A 98 -9.03 -3.98 -5.77
CA MET A 98 -8.22 -2.84 -6.24
C MET A 98 -8.02 -2.93 -7.76
N LYS A 99 -8.18 -1.79 -8.44
CA LYS A 99 -7.95 -1.67 -9.88
C LYS A 99 -6.56 -1.13 -10.17
N ALA A 100 -6.13 -1.26 -11.43
CA ALA A 100 -4.87 -0.68 -11.86
C ALA A 100 -4.94 0.84 -11.64
N ASP A 101 -3.82 1.43 -11.25
CA ASP A 101 -3.69 2.84 -10.88
C ASP A 101 -4.44 3.24 -9.58
N GLU A 102 -5.05 2.30 -8.86
CA GLU A 102 -5.62 2.60 -7.55
C GLU A 102 -4.53 2.72 -6.48
N ARG A 103 -4.74 3.60 -5.49
CA ARG A 103 -3.84 3.85 -4.37
C ARG A 103 -4.61 3.72 -3.07
N ARG A 104 -4.06 3.00 -2.08
CA ARG A 104 -4.64 2.93 -0.73
C ARG A 104 -3.56 3.09 0.34
N TRP A 105 -3.91 3.76 1.41
CA TRP A 105 -3.10 3.81 2.63
C TRP A 105 -3.68 2.82 3.64
N PHE A 106 -2.84 1.94 4.17
CA PHE A 106 -3.24 0.96 5.18
C PHE A 106 -2.79 1.38 6.58
N GLY A 107 -3.53 0.89 7.58
CA GLY A 107 -3.16 1.06 8.99
C GLY A 107 -1.91 0.26 9.37
N ASP A 108 -1.31 0.63 10.49
CA ASP A 108 -0.05 0.06 10.97
C ASP A 108 -0.17 -1.42 11.40
N ASP A 109 -1.40 -1.88 11.64
CA ASP A 109 -1.72 -3.27 11.97
C ASP A 109 -1.64 -4.21 10.75
N VAL A 110 -1.61 -3.66 9.54
CA VAL A 110 -1.44 -4.42 8.30
C VAL A 110 0.04 -4.64 8.01
N TYR A 111 0.44 -5.90 7.80
CA TYR A 111 1.80 -6.23 7.34
C TYR A 111 1.80 -6.25 5.82
N LEU A 112 2.75 -5.57 5.16
CA LEU A 112 2.88 -5.70 3.71
C LEU A 112 3.85 -6.85 3.38
N PRO A 113 3.69 -7.51 2.23
CA PRO A 113 4.61 -8.56 1.81
C PRO A 113 6.03 -8.03 1.60
N ASP A 114 7.02 -8.78 2.07
CA ASP A 114 8.41 -8.71 1.60
C ASP A 114 8.71 -10.05 0.90
N VAL A 115 8.61 -10.06 -0.42
CA VAL A 115 8.80 -11.27 -1.25
C VAL A 115 10.16 -11.17 -1.90
N CYS A 116 10.79 -12.27 -2.34
CA CYS A 116 12.05 -12.26 -3.09
C CYS A 116 12.10 -13.47 -4.02
N ASP A 117 11.43 -13.41 -5.17
CA ASP A 117 11.23 -14.57 -6.05
C ASP A 117 11.44 -14.32 -7.57
N GLY A 118 11.84 -13.11 -7.99
CA GLY A 118 12.11 -12.76 -9.41
C GLY A 118 10.91 -12.12 -10.13
N GLY A 119 10.92 -11.94 -11.47
CA GLY A 119 9.83 -11.30 -12.24
C GLY A 119 9.55 -9.84 -11.85
N CYS A 120 8.42 -9.24 -12.24
CA CYS A 120 7.96 -7.88 -11.84
C CYS A 120 6.42 -7.75 -11.77
N GLY A 121 5.72 -8.85 -11.46
CA GLY A 121 4.28 -8.84 -11.20
C GLY A 121 3.92 -8.08 -9.93
N TYR A 122 4.88 -7.96 -9.00
CA TYR A 122 4.82 -7.08 -7.84
C TYR A 122 6.15 -6.35 -7.64
N ILE A 123 6.11 -5.22 -6.94
CA ILE A 123 7.28 -4.44 -6.56
C ILE A 123 7.14 -4.06 -5.08
N ASP A 124 8.15 -4.35 -4.28
CA ASP A 124 8.28 -3.80 -2.93
C ASP A 124 9.06 -2.48 -3.01
N VAL A 125 8.63 -1.47 -2.25
CA VAL A 125 9.33 -0.19 -2.18
C VAL A 125 9.53 0.20 -0.73
N GLU A 126 10.76 0.55 -0.36
CA GLU A 126 11.05 1.23 0.89
C GLU A 126 11.43 2.67 0.64
N TYR A 127 10.81 3.58 1.38
CA TYR A 127 11.06 5.01 1.28
C TYR A 127 11.40 5.60 2.65
N ASN A 128 12.43 6.44 2.68
CA ASN A 128 12.81 7.19 3.86
C ASN A 128 12.16 8.57 3.83
N VAL A 129 11.26 8.83 4.78
CA VAL A 129 10.48 10.07 4.84
C VAL A 129 11.38 11.29 5.09
N LYS A 130 12.39 11.12 5.95
CA LYS A 130 13.26 12.22 6.39
C LYS A 130 14.20 12.71 5.30
N SER A 131 14.81 11.79 4.56
CA SER A 131 15.72 12.10 3.44
C SER A 131 15.00 12.28 2.11
N GLY A 132 13.72 11.92 2.04
CA GLY A 132 12.92 12.06 0.83
C GLY A 132 13.36 11.13 -0.31
N SER A 133 13.90 9.96 0.02
CA SER A 133 14.57 9.07 -0.94
C SER A 133 14.08 7.63 -0.85
N VAL A 134 13.97 6.99 -2.01
CA VAL A 134 13.76 5.54 -2.11
C VAL A 134 15.03 4.83 -1.64
N ILE A 135 14.86 3.94 -0.67
CA ILE A 135 15.93 3.07 -0.16
C ILE A 135 16.06 1.84 -1.06
N SER A 136 14.93 1.24 -1.44
CA SER A 136 14.88 0.07 -2.31
C SER A 136 13.59 0.05 -3.13
N ALA A 137 13.69 -0.50 -4.34
CA ALA A 137 12.55 -0.89 -5.18
C ALA A 137 12.92 -2.22 -5.87
N ARG A 138 12.33 -3.35 -5.46
CA ARG A 138 12.72 -4.67 -5.98
C ARG A 138 11.52 -5.35 -6.60
N CYS A 139 11.78 -6.12 -7.66
CA CYS A 139 10.72 -6.83 -8.34
C CYS A 139 10.55 -8.26 -7.84
N HIS A 140 9.29 -8.70 -7.84
CA HIS A 140 8.83 -9.99 -7.37
C HIS A 140 7.72 -10.57 -8.28
N GLY A 141 7.48 -11.88 -8.14
CA GLY A 141 6.50 -12.67 -8.88
C GLY A 141 6.94 -13.17 -10.26
N ARG A 142 5.96 -13.37 -11.14
CA ARG A 142 6.20 -13.67 -12.56
C ARG A 142 5.75 -12.45 -13.35
N ALA A 143 6.59 -12.02 -14.30
CA ALA A 143 6.22 -11.04 -15.33
C ALA A 143 5.61 -11.77 -16.54
#